data_AF-A0A316KG91-F1
#
_entry.id   AF-A0A316KG91-F1
#
_cell.length_a   1.000
_cell.length_b   1.000
_cell.length_c   1.000
_cell.angle_alpha   90.00
_cell.angle_beta   90.00
_cell.angle_gamma   90.00
#
_symmetry.space_group_name_H-M   'P 1'
#
loop_
_entity.id
_entity.type
_entity.pdbx_description
1 polymer ?
#
loop_
_entity_poly.entity_id
_entity_poly.type
_entity_poly.pdbx_seq_one_letter_code
_entity_poly.pdbx_strand_id
1 'polypeptide(L)'
;MKNFAIALLLISQTIVSCSSPEETESNQSPQKASPADIRLHQNNELFITTEKSRGDLYMAEMKEIVYCSFESKAKEDKAKHLLNTMDKIDKEIMRHIDLVSEQRKEVLRKINCSECVKNTGSYSHSTSVDISKIPNINVTVQSLHNFEEDLFDLASEISSLVANSHVSVDQDGNINPLDKYAFKLSEINSGELKPQIRNQIQDSNIHPDDSEVISYMLTGLLQKESLGKDMRAMDVVHYLSIIERRILTSRAIALSAIRLRIAGCR
;
A
#
# COMPACT_ATOMS: atom_id res chain seq x y z
N MET A 1 10.86 -18.86 17.80
CA MET A 1 10.26 -17.81 16.94
C MET A 1 9.71 -18.45 15.65
N LYS A 2 8.58 -19.16 15.70
CA LYS A 2 7.97 -19.85 14.54
C LYS A 2 6.47 -19.61 14.37
N ASN A 3 5.85 -18.74 15.16
CA ASN A 3 4.38 -18.61 15.23
C ASN A 3 3.80 -17.31 14.64
N PHE A 4 4.61 -16.45 13.99
CA PHE A 4 4.10 -15.15 13.49
C PHE A 4 3.67 -15.15 12.02
N ALA A 5 4.05 -16.17 11.23
CA ALA A 5 3.73 -16.23 9.79
C ALA A 5 2.30 -16.73 9.47
N ILE A 6 1.55 -17.24 10.45
CA ILE A 6 0.24 -17.86 10.21
C ILE A 6 -0.93 -16.86 10.31
N ALA A 7 -0.73 -15.70 10.95
CA ALA A 7 -1.79 -14.70 11.08
C ALA A 7 -1.98 -13.79 9.85
N LEU A 8 -1.07 -13.83 8.86
CA LEU A 8 -1.15 -13.01 7.63
C LEU A 8 -1.89 -13.69 6.46
N LEU A 9 -2.39 -14.93 6.61
CA LEU A 9 -2.71 -15.81 5.48
C LEU A 9 -4.22 -16.06 5.21
N LEU A 10 -5.15 -15.33 5.83
CA LEU A 10 -6.58 -15.69 5.76
C LEU A 10 -7.56 -14.69 5.10
N ILE A 11 -7.12 -13.73 4.29
CA ILE A 11 -8.06 -12.84 3.57
C ILE A 11 -7.69 -12.60 2.09
N SER A 12 -7.31 -13.65 1.35
CA SER A 12 -7.02 -13.51 -0.09
C SER A 12 -7.40 -14.74 -0.94
N GLN A 13 -8.47 -15.45 -0.60
CA GLN A 13 -9.02 -16.45 -1.53
C GLN A 13 -10.52 -16.27 -1.67
N THR A 14 -10.92 -15.56 -2.73
CA THR A 14 -12.23 -15.76 -3.36
C THR A 14 -11.98 -15.79 -4.86
N ILE A 15 -11.84 -17.02 -5.38
CA ILE A 15 -11.75 -17.34 -6.80
C ILE A 15 -13.18 -17.21 -7.36
N VAL A 16 -13.34 -16.44 -8.43
CA VAL A 16 -14.54 -16.54 -9.29
C VAL A 16 -14.08 -17.12 -10.62
N SER A 17 -14.48 -18.37 -10.89
CA SER A 17 -14.36 -19.01 -12.20
C SER A 17 -15.25 -18.30 -13.22
N CYS A 18 -14.70 -17.97 -14.38
CA CYS A 18 -15.48 -17.57 -15.56
C CYS A 18 -15.59 -18.74 -16.54
N SER A 19 -16.83 -19.20 -16.75
CA SER A 19 -17.22 -20.03 -17.89
C SER A 19 -17.53 -19.10 -19.07
N SER A 20 -16.95 -19.36 -20.24
CA SER A 20 -17.32 -18.69 -21.49
C SER A 20 -18.73 -19.09 -21.94
N PRO A 21 -19.47 -18.16 -22.55
CA PRO A 21 -19.93 -18.45 -23.91
C PRO A 21 -19.81 -17.25 -24.87
N GLU A 22 -19.86 -17.61 -26.15
CA GLU A 22 -19.80 -16.83 -27.38
C GLU A 22 -20.58 -15.50 -27.34
N GLU A 23 -20.02 -14.44 -27.93
CA GLU A 23 -20.74 -13.20 -28.21
C GLU A 23 -20.84 -12.93 -29.71
N THR A 24 -22.07 -13.10 -30.22
CA THR A 24 -22.72 -12.24 -31.21
C THR A 24 -22.71 -10.78 -30.74
N GLU A 25 -22.35 -9.86 -31.64
CA GLU A 25 -22.42 -8.41 -31.43
C GLU A 25 -23.85 -7.96 -31.09
N SER A 26 -24.03 -7.26 -29.96
CA SER A 26 -25.24 -6.48 -29.70
C SER A 26 -24.94 -5.20 -28.93
N ASN A 27 -25.57 -4.11 -29.38
CA ASN A 27 -25.52 -2.75 -28.83
C ASN A 27 -25.70 -2.71 -27.30
N GLN A 28 -24.66 -2.36 -26.56
CA GLN A 28 -24.70 -2.28 -25.09
C GLN A 28 -25.31 -0.96 -24.59
N SER A 29 -26.47 -1.07 -23.92
CA SER A 29 -27.03 -0.04 -23.05
C SER A 29 -26.10 0.26 -21.85
N PRO A 30 -26.16 1.44 -21.21
CA PRO A 30 -25.34 1.75 -20.04
C PRO A 30 -25.56 0.73 -18.90
N GLN A 31 -24.52 -0.06 -18.60
CA GLN A 31 -24.53 -1.07 -17.54
C GLN A 31 -24.39 -0.42 -16.15
N LYS A 32 -25.35 -0.75 -15.28
CA LYS A 32 -25.51 -0.26 -13.91
C LYS A 32 -24.61 -1.02 -12.93
N ALA A 33 -24.07 -0.39 -11.89
CA ALA A 33 -23.24 -1.03 -10.85
C ALA A 33 -24.02 -2.06 -10.00
N SER A 34 -23.60 -3.31 -9.94
CA SER A 34 -24.36 -4.32 -9.20
C SER A 34 -24.31 -4.11 -7.66
N PRO A 35 -25.25 -4.67 -6.88
CA PRO A 35 -25.14 -4.71 -5.41
C PRO A 35 -23.85 -5.37 -4.90
N ALA A 36 -23.23 -6.26 -5.68
CA ALA A 36 -21.95 -6.86 -5.35
C ALA A 36 -20.80 -5.83 -5.47
N ASP A 37 -20.83 -4.97 -6.49
CA ASP A 37 -19.84 -3.91 -6.71
C ASP A 37 -19.84 -2.90 -5.56
N ILE A 38 -21.03 -2.56 -5.06
CA ILE A 38 -21.21 -1.65 -3.92
C ILE A 38 -20.65 -2.25 -2.63
N ARG A 39 -20.96 -3.52 -2.33
CA ARG A 39 -20.41 -4.20 -1.14
C ARG A 39 -18.89 -4.32 -1.19
N LEU A 40 -18.35 -4.67 -2.36
CA LEU A 40 -16.90 -4.75 -2.54
C LEU A 40 -16.24 -3.37 -2.29
N HIS A 41 -16.83 -2.30 -2.81
CA HIS A 41 -16.34 -0.95 -2.57
C HIS A 41 -16.38 -0.57 -1.08
N GLN A 42 -17.49 -0.84 -0.37
CA GLN A 42 -17.61 -0.59 1.07
C GLN A 42 -16.56 -1.37 1.90
N ASN A 43 -16.32 -2.63 1.55
CA ASN A 43 -15.28 -3.44 2.21
C ASN A 43 -13.88 -2.87 1.98
N ASN A 44 -13.61 -2.36 0.77
CA ASN A 44 -12.36 -1.69 0.48
C ASN A 44 -12.21 -0.39 1.29
N GLU A 45 -13.25 0.45 1.39
CA GLU A 45 -13.20 1.67 2.21
C GLU A 45 -12.93 1.37 3.68
N LEU A 46 -13.56 0.34 4.23
CA LEU A 46 -13.35 -0.09 5.61
C LEU A 46 -11.88 -0.51 5.84
N PHE A 47 -11.33 -1.32 4.93
CA PHE A 47 -9.93 -1.71 4.98
C PHE A 47 -9.01 -0.49 4.90
N ILE A 48 -9.21 0.39 3.92
CA ILE A 48 -8.41 1.59 3.70
C ILE A 48 -8.40 2.48 4.96
N THR A 49 -9.57 2.71 5.55
CA THR A 49 -9.71 3.54 6.75
C THR A 49 -9.00 2.92 7.95
N THR A 50 -9.15 1.59 8.11
CA THR A 50 -8.52 0.83 9.21
C THR A 50 -7.00 0.88 9.08
N GLU A 51 -6.47 0.68 7.87
CA GLU A 51 -5.03 0.68 7.62
C GLU A 51 -4.39 2.08 7.74
N LYS A 52 -5.10 3.14 7.31
CA LYS A 52 -4.70 4.53 7.57
C LYS A 52 -4.55 4.74 9.08
N SER A 53 -5.59 4.42 9.84
CA SER A 53 -5.62 4.55 11.31
C SER A 53 -4.52 3.74 11.99
N ARG A 54 -4.21 2.53 11.48
CA ARG A 54 -3.16 1.68 12.03
C ARG A 54 -1.78 2.30 11.92
N GLY A 55 -1.40 2.83 10.76
CA GLY A 55 -0.10 3.50 10.62
C GLY A 55 -0.04 4.82 11.39
N ASP A 56 -1.16 5.54 11.53
CA ASP A 56 -1.23 6.77 12.35
C ASP A 56 -0.97 6.44 13.83
N LEU A 57 -1.51 5.31 14.30
CA LEU A 57 -1.24 4.80 15.64
C LEU A 57 0.25 4.46 15.83
N TYR A 58 0.90 3.80 14.85
CA TYR A 58 2.35 3.54 14.92
C TYR A 58 3.16 4.83 14.98
N MET A 59 2.80 5.85 14.18
CA MET A 59 3.46 7.14 14.20
C MET A 59 3.28 7.86 15.55
N ALA A 60 2.05 7.87 16.09
CA ALA A 60 1.74 8.49 17.37
C ALA A 60 2.50 7.81 18.52
N GLU A 61 2.45 6.47 18.57
CA GLU A 61 3.16 5.69 19.58
C GLU A 61 4.67 5.97 19.54
N MET A 62 5.30 5.98 18.36
CA MET A 62 6.74 6.23 18.27
C MET A 62 7.11 7.67 18.65
N LYS A 63 6.27 8.66 18.32
CA LYS A 63 6.45 10.03 18.81
C LYS A 63 6.46 10.06 20.34
N GLU A 64 5.50 9.40 21.00
CA GLU A 64 5.48 9.31 22.47
C GLU A 64 6.70 8.60 23.04
N ILE A 65 7.11 7.47 22.44
CA ILE A 65 8.26 6.69 22.89
C ILE A 65 9.56 7.50 22.85
N VAL A 66 9.77 8.28 21.79
CA VAL A 66 10.98 9.09 21.59
C VAL A 66 11.08 10.28 22.56
N TYR A 67 9.98 10.69 23.19
CA TYR A 67 9.99 11.70 24.25
C TYR A 67 10.07 11.12 25.67
N CYS A 68 10.18 9.80 25.82
CA CYS A 68 10.44 9.16 27.10
C CYS A 68 11.92 9.23 27.50
N SER A 69 12.23 8.93 28.77
CA SER A 69 13.63 8.82 29.24
C SER A 69 14.35 7.64 28.58
N PHE A 70 15.53 7.91 28.02
CA PHE A 70 16.45 6.89 27.50
C PHE A 70 17.61 6.67 28.48
N GLU A 71 18.15 5.44 28.49
CA GLU A 71 19.31 5.09 29.32
C GLU A 71 20.58 5.85 28.92
N SER A 72 20.68 6.28 27.66
CA SER A 72 21.82 7.04 27.16
C SER A 72 21.42 8.02 26.06
N LYS A 73 22.23 9.07 25.92
CA LYS A 73 22.07 10.06 24.85
C LYS A 73 22.17 9.42 23.46
N ALA A 74 23.08 8.46 23.29
CA ALA A 74 23.23 7.71 22.05
C ALA A 74 21.97 6.93 21.65
N LYS A 75 21.28 6.31 22.63
CA LYS A 75 20.00 5.61 22.41
C LYS A 75 18.89 6.59 22.01
N GLU A 76 18.81 7.75 22.67
CA GLU A 76 17.86 8.81 22.35
C GLU A 76 18.05 9.33 20.91
N ASP A 77 19.30 9.64 20.53
CA ASP A 77 19.61 10.21 19.21
C ASP A 77 19.35 9.19 18.10
N LYS A 78 19.65 7.90 18.33
CA LYS A 78 19.27 6.81 17.44
C LYS A 78 17.75 6.73 17.25
N ALA A 79 16.99 6.79 18.35
CA ALA A 79 15.54 6.72 18.31
C ALA A 79 14.93 7.91 17.53
N LYS A 80 15.47 9.11 17.70
CA LYS A 80 15.08 10.30 16.91
C LYS A 80 15.38 10.15 15.42
N HIS A 81 16.55 9.63 15.08
CA HIS A 81 16.90 9.37 13.68
C HIS A 81 15.92 8.37 13.04
N LEU A 82 15.62 7.27 13.73
CA LEU A 82 14.66 6.26 13.26
C LEU A 82 13.24 6.85 13.13
N LEU A 83 12.80 7.70 14.06
CA LEU A 83 11.51 8.40 13.96
C LEU A 83 11.47 9.34 12.74
N ASN A 84 12.56 10.05 12.45
CA ASN A 84 12.65 10.86 11.23
C ASN A 84 12.58 9.99 9.96
N THR A 85 13.14 8.78 9.98
CA THR A 85 13.00 7.85 8.86
C THR A 85 11.56 7.34 8.72
N MET A 86 10.87 7.05 9.83
CA MET A 86 9.43 6.74 9.79
C MET A 86 8.62 7.88 9.19
N ASP A 87 8.89 9.12 9.58
CA ASP A 87 8.20 10.31 9.05
C ASP A 87 8.42 10.49 7.54
N LYS A 88 9.63 10.19 7.03
CA LYS A 88 9.90 10.20 5.59
C LYS A 88 9.12 9.11 4.84
N ILE A 89 9.15 7.88 5.33
CA ILE A 89 8.40 6.76 4.76
C ILE A 89 6.90 7.08 4.75
N ASP A 90 6.40 7.60 5.86
CA ASP A 90 4.99 7.96 6.03
C ASP A 90 4.55 9.02 5.02
N LYS A 91 5.32 10.11 4.90
CA LYS A 91 5.04 11.19 3.95
C LYS A 91 5.01 10.70 2.50
N GLU A 92 6.00 9.91 2.10
CA GLU A 92 6.08 9.45 0.70
C GLU A 92 4.93 8.53 0.34
N ILE A 93 4.56 7.63 1.26
CA ILE A 93 3.41 6.75 1.06
C ILE A 93 2.10 7.54 1.06
N MET A 94 1.90 8.44 2.02
CA MET A 94 0.66 9.21 2.11
C MET A 94 0.46 10.12 0.90
N ARG A 95 1.54 10.68 0.34
CA ARG A 95 1.50 11.41 -0.94
C ARG A 95 0.90 10.57 -2.07
N HIS A 96 1.35 9.32 -2.21
CA HIS A 96 0.81 8.41 -3.23
C HIS A 96 -0.63 8.01 -2.94
N ILE A 97 -0.97 7.77 -1.67
CA ILE A 97 -2.35 7.48 -1.26
C ILE A 97 -3.29 8.62 -1.63
N ASP A 98 -2.92 9.87 -1.39
CA ASP A 98 -3.76 11.01 -1.74
C ASP A 98 -3.98 11.10 -3.25
N LEU A 99 -2.95 10.83 -4.06
CA LEU A 99 -3.07 10.76 -5.52
C LEU A 99 -4.07 9.68 -5.97
N VAL A 100 -3.96 8.45 -5.44
CA VAL A 100 -4.88 7.36 -5.80
C VAL A 100 -6.30 7.66 -5.33
N SER A 101 -6.43 8.18 -4.11
CA SER A 101 -7.70 8.55 -3.49
C SER A 101 -8.41 9.61 -4.33
N GLU A 102 -7.71 10.63 -4.80
CA GLU A 102 -8.31 11.66 -5.65
C GLU A 102 -8.70 11.12 -7.02
N GLN A 103 -7.88 10.27 -7.65
CA GLN A 103 -8.26 9.60 -8.90
C GLN A 103 -9.51 8.74 -8.72
N ARG A 104 -9.59 7.96 -7.63
CA ARG A 104 -10.74 7.11 -7.34
C ARG A 104 -12.00 7.92 -7.07
N LYS A 105 -11.90 9.00 -6.27
CA LYS A 105 -13.01 9.94 -6.05
C LYS A 105 -13.47 10.59 -7.35
N GLU A 106 -12.54 10.92 -8.25
CA GLU A 106 -12.89 11.52 -9.53
C GLU A 106 -13.68 10.54 -10.42
N VAL A 107 -13.29 9.26 -10.48
CA VAL A 107 -14.08 8.23 -11.16
C VAL A 107 -15.46 8.12 -10.52
N LEU A 108 -15.55 8.08 -9.19
CA LEU A 108 -16.82 8.02 -8.44
C LEU A 108 -17.74 9.23 -8.71
N ARG A 109 -17.17 10.45 -8.78
CA ARG A 109 -17.93 11.68 -9.10
C ARG A 109 -18.49 11.62 -10.51
N LYS A 110 -17.66 11.24 -11.49
CA LYS A 110 -18.09 11.19 -12.89
C LYS A 110 -19.18 10.15 -13.14
N ILE A 111 -19.23 9.06 -12.37
CA ILE A 111 -20.32 8.07 -12.46
C ILE A 111 -21.58 8.45 -11.65
N ASN A 112 -21.60 9.65 -11.06
CA ASN A 112 -22.73 10.22 -10.31
C ASN A 112 -23.29 9.28 -9.22
N CYS A 113 -22.45 8.42 -8.64
CA CYS A 113 -22.85 7.52 -7.56
C CYS A 113 -22.93 8.30 -6.24
N SER A 114 -24.01 9.08 -6.06
CA SER A 114 -24.23 9.88 -4.85
C SER A 114 -24.25 9.04 -3.55
N GLU A 115 -24.54 7.74 -3.64
CA GLU A 115 -24.53 6.81 -2.49
C GLU A 115 -23.15 6.19 -2.21
N CYS A 116 -22.26 6.13 -3.20
CA CYS A 116 -20.84 5.79 -2.97
C CYS A 116 -20.12 6.92 -2.23
N VAL A 117 -20.51 8.17 -2.48
CA VAL A 117 -19.93 9.38 -1.88
C VAL A 117 -20.42 9.63 -0.45
N LYS A 118 -21.62 9.15 -0.07
CA LYS A 118 -22.19 9.37 1.28
C LYS A 118 -21.48 8.58 2.39
N ASN A 119 -20.78 7.49 2.07
CA ASN A 119 -20.11 6.64 3.05
C ASN A 119 -18.67 7.03 3.36
N THR A 120 -18.14 8.12 2.78
CA THR A 120 -16.79 8.61 3.11
C THR A 120 -16.75 9.40 4.44
N GLY A 121 -17.79 9.36 5.28
CA GLY A 121 -17.84 10.21 6.47
C GLY A 121 -18.78 9.85 7.64
N SER A 122 -19.78 8.96 7.52
CA SER A 122 -20.50 8.49 8.72
C SER A 122 -21.15 7.13 8.53
N TYR A 123 -20.82 6.21 9.42
CA TYR A 123 -21.55 4.96 9.55
C TYR A 123 -22.87 5.22 10.27
N SER A 124 -23.97 5.25 9.51
CA SER A 124 -25.22 4.59 9.92
C SER A 124 -26.25 4.61 8.78
N HIS A 125 -26.90 3.45 8.60
CA HIS A 125 -28.11 3.19 7.82
C HIS A 125 -27.95 2.84 6.34
N SER A 126 -28.08 1.52 6.10
CA SER A 126 -28.51 0.88 4.86
C SER A 126 -29.68 1.63 4.22
N THR A 127 -29.44 2.26 3.08
CA THR A 127 -30.48 2.69 2.15
C THR A 127 -30.26 1.99 0.80
N SER A 128 -31.34 1.47 0.23
CA SER A 128 -31.37 0.78 -1.05
C SER A 128 -31.15 1.77 -2.19
N VAL A 129 -30.07 1.54 -2.95
CA VAL A 129 -29.57 2.37 -4.06
C VAL A 129 -30.38 2.11 -5.34
N ASP A 130 -30.86 3.17 -6.02
CA ASP A 130 -31.40 3.07 -7.39
C ASP A 130 -30.29 3.30 -8.41
N ILE A 131 -29.78 2.17 -8.90
CA ILE A 131 -28.58 2.04 -9.71
C ILE A 131 -28.84 2.46 -11.18
N SER A 132 -30.04 2.92 -11.52
CA SER A 132 -30.44 3.19 -12.91
C SER A 132 -29.78 4.37 -13.62
N LYS A 133 -28.94 5.13 -12.92
CA LYS A 133 -28.47 6.45 -13.37
C LYS A 133 -26.95 6.58 -13.52
N ILE A 134 -26.21 5.47 -13.55
CA ILE A 134 -24.73 5.46 -13.58
C ILE A 134 -24.24 5.43 -15.05
N PRO A 135 -23.57 6.48 -15.56
CA PRO A 135 -23.03 6.51 -16.92
C PRO A 135 -21.70 5.74 -17.06
N ASN A 136 -21.44 5.24 -18.27
CA ASN A 136 -20.19 4.54 -18.62
C ASN A 136 -19.07 5.56 -18.87
N ILE A 137 -17.88 5.35 -18.31
CA ILE A 137 -16.72 6.25 -18.50
C ILE A 137 -15.55 5.44 -19.00
N ASN A 138 -15.02 5.82 -20.16
CA ASN A 138 -13.71 5.38 -20.62
C ASN A 138 -12.63 6.15 -19.82
N VAL A 139 -12.03 5.49 -18.83
CA VAL A 139 -10.74 5.92 -18.28
C VAL A 139 -9.67 5.37 -19.21
N THR A 140 -8.83 6.23 -19.78
CA THR A 140 -7.80 5.78 -20.72
C THR A 140 -6.75 4.96 -20.01
N VAL A 141 -6.43 3.76 -20.53
CA VAL A 141 -5.37 2.86 -20.03
C VAL A 141 -4.03 3.57 -19.81
N GLN A 142 -3.73 4.61 -20.59
CA GLN A 142 -2.52 5.42 -20.46
C GLN A 142 -2.38 6.13 -19.09
N SER A 143 -3.47 6.59 -18.47
CA SER A 143 -3.40 7.23 -17.15
C SER A 143 -3.18 6.23 -16.02
N LEU A 144 -3.48 4.95 -16.24
CA LEU A 144 -3.23 3.86 -15.28
C LEU A 144 -1.80 3.31 -15.43
N HIS A 145 -1.19 3.40 -16.62
CA HIS A 145 0.19 2.94 -16.86
C HIS A 145 1.24 3.79 -16.13
N ASN A 146 1.09 5.13 -16.12
CA ASN A 146 1.98 6.01 -15.37
C ASN A 146 1.96 5.69 -13.85
N PHE A 147 0.85 5.11 -13.36
CA PHE A 147 0.70 4.73 -11.97
C PHE A 147 1.58 3.53 -11.59
N GLU A 148 1.84 2.61 -12.51
CA GLU A 148 2.74 1.46 -12.25
C GLU A 148 4.20 1.90 -12.12
N GLU A 149 4.62 2.91 -12.88
CA GLU A 149 5.95 3.53 -12.76
C GLU A 149 6.09 4.24 -11.42
N ASP A 150 5.09 5.03 -11.02
CA ASP A 150 5.05 5.68 -9.69
C ASP A 150 5.17 4.66 -8.55
N LEU A 151 4.54 3.48 -8.68
CA LEU A 151 4.65 2.39 -7.70
C LEU A 151 6.06 1.78 -7.62
N PHE A 152 6.78 1.72 -8.74
CA PHE A 152 8.17 1.25 -8.76
C PHE A 152 9.08 2.21 -8.01
N ASP A 153 8.95 3.51 -8.27
CA ASP A 153 9.73 4.54 -7.60
C ASP A 153 9.44 4.55 -6.09
N LEU A 154 8.16 4.48 -5.71
CA LEU A 154 7.75 4.33 -4.31
C LEU A 154 8.38 3.09 -3.67
N ALA A 155 8.30 1.93 -4.33
CA ALA A 155 8.83 0.68 -3.84
C ALA A 155 10.36 0.73 -3.64
N SER A 156 11.07 1.36 -4.58
CA SER A 156 12.50 1.60 -4.51
C SER A 156 12.86 2.48 -3.32
N GLU A 157 12.18 3.62 -3.17
CA GLU A 157 12.45 4.60 -2.12
C GLU A 157 12.19 4.02 -0.72
N ILE A 158 11.01 3.46 -0.47
CA ILE A 158 10.67 2.96 0.87
C ILE A 158 11.54 1.77 1.27
N SER A 159 11.88 0.88 0.33
CA SER A 159 12.75 -0.26 0.61
C SER A 159 14.17 0.18 0.94
N SER A 160 14.66 1.22 0.25
CA SER A 160 15.95 1.85 0.55
C SER A 160 15.94 2.51 1.93
N LEU A 161 14.89 3.25 2.28
CA LEU A 161 14.75 3.86 3.61
C LEU A 161 14.70 2.82 4.73
N VAL A 162 14.01 1.69 4.52
CA VAL A 162 13.98 0.58 5.48
C VAL A 162 15.39 -0.02 5.65
N ALA A 163 16.05 -0.38 4.56
CA ALA A 163 17.40 -0.96 4.61
C ALA A 163 18.44 -0.03 5.27
N ASN A 164 18.42 1.26 4.88
CA ASN A 164 19.44 2.23 5.28
C ASN A 164 19.22 2.80 6.69
N SER A 165 18.10 2.50 7.34
CA SER A 165 17.83 3.00 8.70
C SER A 165 18.54 2.21 9.79
N HIS A 166 19.30 1.18 9.42
CA HIS A 166 20.29 0.58 10.31
C HIS A 166 21.46 1.55 10.54
N VAL A 167 21.50 2.14 11.74
CA VAL A 167 22.54 3.11 12.13
C VAL A 167 23.24 2.72 13.43
N SER A 168 24.47 3.19 13.55
CA SER A 168 25.24 3.22 14.79
C SER A 168 25.35 4.65 15.31
N VAL A 169 25.64 4.79 16.60
CA VAL A 169 25.89 6.09 17.23
C VAL A 169 27.26 6.03 17.87
N ASP A 170 28.10 7.00 17.55
CA ASP A 170 29.44 7.08 18.15
C ASP A 170 29.40 7.73 19.55
N GLN A 171 30.58 7.88 20.15
CA GLN A 171 30.73 8.45 21.50
C GLN A 171 30.35 9.94 21.58
N ASP A 172 30.37 10.63 20.45
CA ASP A 172 30.03 12.05 20.32
C ASP A 172 28.55 12.27 19.98
N GLY A 173 27.78 11.18 19.80
CA GLY A 173 26.35 11.22 19.47
C GLY A 173 26.06 11.33 17.98
N ASN A 174 27.06 11.20 17.09
CA ASN A 174 26.82 11.27 15.65
C ASN A 174 26.19 9.97 15.15
N ILE A 175 25.17 10.12 14.30
CA ILE A 175 24.52 9.01 13.62
C ILE A 175 25.36 8.61 12.42
N ASN A 176 25.89 7.39 12.46
CA ASN A 176 26.67 6.81 11.38
C ASN A 176 25.84 5.71 10.71
N PRO A 177 25.39 5.90 9.45
CA PRO A 177 24.76 4.84 8.68
C PRO A 177 25.66 3.61 8.66
N LEU A 178 25.06 2.42 8.80
CA LEU A 178 25.80 1.19 8.56
C LEU A 178 25.88 1.01 7.05
N ASP A 179 26.81 1.71 6.38
CA ASP A 179 26.97 1.73 4.90
C ASP A 179 27.13 0.34 4.26
N LYS A 180 27.45 -0.68 5.06
CA LYS A 180 27.41 -2.07 4.63
C LYS A 180 25.99 -2.49 4.22
N TYR A 181 24.95 -1.93 4.83
CA TYR A 181 23.57 -2.25 4.52
C TYR A 181 23.00 -1.22 3.54
N ALA A 182 22.72 -1.70 2.33
CA ALA A 182 22.11 -0.89 1.28
C ALA A 182 21.21 -1.77 0.42
N PHE A 183 20.05 -1.22 0.06
CA PHE A 183 19.17 -1.81 -0.93
C PHE A 183 19.06 -0.86 -2.12
N LYS A 184 19.06 -1.42 -3.33
CA LYS A 184 18.75 -0.68 -4.54
C LYS A 184 17.88 -1.56 -5.42
N LEU A 185 16.66 -1.09 -5.67
CA LEU A 185 15.77 -1.75 -6.62
C LEU A 185 16.31 -1.54 -8.04
N SER A 186 16.37 -2.61 -8.81
CA SER A 186 16.69 -2.59 -10.24
C SER A 186 15.45 -2.95 -11.06
N GLU A 187 15.50 -2.75 -12.37
CA GLU A 187 14.36 -3.01 -13.27
C GLU A 187 13.80 -4.44 -13.07
N ILE A 188 12.46 -4.52 -13.04
CA ILE A 188 11.75 -5.80 -13.03
C ILE A 188 11.29 -6.10 -14.44
N ASN A 189 11.82 -7.19 -15.01
CA ASN A 189 11.51 -7.66 -16.35
C ASN A 189 10.20 -8.44 -16.39
N SER A 190 9.74 -8.80 -17.60
CA SER A 190 8.49 -9.53 -17.88
C SER A 190 8.44 -11.00 -17.41
N GLY A 191 9.20 -11.37 -16.38
CA GLY A 191 9.22 -12.70 -15.77
C GLY A 191 8.39 -12.79 -14.48
N GLU A 192 8.51 -13.91 -13.77
CA GLU A 192 7.87 -14.07 -12.46
C GLU A 192 8.42 -13.04 -11.47
N LEU A 193 7.53 -12.34 -10.78
CA LEU A 193 7.90 -11.25 -9.87
C LEU A 193 8.69 -11.74 -8.64
N LYS A 194 8.21 -12.82 -8.00
CA LYS A 194 8.79 -13.30 -6.73
C LYS A 194 10.25 -13.77 -6.86
N PRO A 195 10.65 -14.56 -7.88
CA PRO A 195 12.05 -14.90 -8.09
C PRO A 195 12.93 -13.68 -8.35
N GLN A 196 12.44 -12.69 -9.11
CA GLN A 196 13.19 -11.46 -9.39
C GLN A 196 13.44 -10.65 -8.10
N ILE A 197 12.41 -10.46 -7.28
CA ILE A 197 12.55 -9.81 -5.96
C ILE A 197 13.56 -10.55 -5.08
N ARG A 198 13.47 -11.89 -5.03
CA ARG A 198 14.41 -12.70 -4.25
C ARG A 198 15.85 -12.48 -4.71
N ASN A 199 16.10 -12.48 -6.01
CA ASN A 199 17.45 -12.27 -6.55
C ASN A 199 17.95 -10.87 -6.19
N GLN A 200 17.14 -9.82 -6.37
CA GLN A 200 17.54 -8.46 -6.00
C GLN A 200 17.87 -8.32 -4.50
N ILE A 201 17.14 -9.01 -3.64
CA ILE A 201 17.43 -9.08 -2.20
C ILE A 201 18.74 -9.83 -1.93
N GLN A 202 19.01 -10.93 -2.63
CA GLN A 202 20.24 -11.71 -2.47
C GLN A 202 21.48 -10.97 -2.99
N ASP A 203 21.31 -10.21 -4.06
CA ASP A 203 22.38 -9.40 -4.68
C ASP A 203 22.63 -8.10 -3.89
N SER A 204 21.69 -7.70 -3.03
CA SER A 204 21.82 -6.54 -2.15
C SER A 204 22.40 -6.95 -0.80
N ASN A 205 23.29 -6.14 -0.25
CA ASN A 205 23.77 -6.34 1.11
C ASN A 205 22.75 -5.73 2.07
N ILE A 206 21.65 -6.43 2.38
CA ILE A 206 20.64 -5.96 3.35
C ILE A 206 20.77 -6.69 4.68
N HIS A 207 20.25 -6.08 5.75
CA HIS A 207 20.18 -6.77 7.04
C HIS A 207 19.22 -7.98 6.97
N PRO A 208 19.52 -9.13 7.62
CA PRO A 208 18.66 -10.31 7.58
C PRO A 208 17.21 -10.04 8.02
N ASP A 209 17.02 -9.19 9.04
CA ASP A 209 15.69 -8.80 9.53
C ASP A 209 14.85 -8.04 8.48
N ASP A 210 15.49 -7.50 7.44
CA ASP A 210 14.86 -6.65 6.42
C ASP A 210 14.49 -7.45 5.17
N SER A 211 15.03 -8.65 5.02
CA SER A 211 14.81 -9.50 3.86
C SER A 211 13.34 -9.81 3.64
N GLU A 212 12.64 -10.24 4.69
CA GLU A 212 11.20 -10.51 4.59
C GLU A 212 10.40 -9.23 4.43
N VAL A 213 10.75 -8.16 5.17
CA VAL A 213 10.06 -6.87 5.12
C VAL A 213 10.09 -6.29 3.70
N ILE A 214 11.28 -6.19 3.11
CA ILE A 214 11.48 -5.69 1.75
C ILE A 214 10.80 -6.62 0.73
N SER A 215 10.94 -7.93 0.88
CA SER A 215 10.27 -8.90 -0.02
C SER A 215 8.74 -8.72 -0.05
N TYR A 216 8.12 -8.56 1.13
CA TYR A 216 6.67 -8.35 1.21
C TYR A 216 6.25 -7.01 0.63
N MET A 217 6.98 -5.92 0.92
CA MET A 217 6.68 -4.61 0.35
C MET A 217 6.79 -4.63 -1.18
N LEU A 218 7.89 -5.16 -1.72
CA LEU A 218 8.10 -5.22 -3.17
C LEU A 218 7.07 -6.12 -3.85
N THR A 219 6.75 -7.28 -3.28
CA THR A 219 5.71 -8.16 -3.82
C THR A 219 4.37 -7.45 -3.81
N GLY A 220 4.07 -6.74 -2.72
CA GLY A 220 2.84 -5.98 -2.54
C GLY A 220 2.76 -4.79 -3.51
N LEU A 221 3.81 -4.03 -3.75
CA LEU A 221 3.74 -2.83 -4.59
C LEU A 221 3.85 -3.15 -6.08
N LEU A 222 4.63 -4.16 -6.45
CA LEU A 222 5.00 -4.43 -7.84
C LEU A 222 4.18 -5.55 -8.49
N GLN A 223 3.25 -6.17 -7.75
CA GLN A 223 2.30 -7.11 -8.33
C GLN A 223 1.47 -6.40 -9.42
N LYS A 224 1.47 -6.94 -10.64
CA LYS A 224 0.62 -6.40 -11.71
C LYS A 224 -0.78 -6.97 -11.57
N GLU A 225 -1.78 -6.11 -11.73
CA GLU A 225 -3.18 -6.55 -11.91
C GLU A 225 -3.48 -6.58 -13.41
N SER A 226 -4.12 -7.64 -13.88
CA SER A 226 -4.56 -7.71 -15.28
C SER A 226 -5.77 -6.79 -15.46
N LEU A 227 -5.58 -5.65 -16.11
CA LEU A 227 -6.68 -4.81 -16.56
C LEU A 227 -7.23 -5.35 -17.88
N GLY A 228 -8.55 -5.58 -17.93
CA GLY A 228 -9.24 -5.89 -19.17
C GLY A 228 -9.20 -4.69 -20.14
N LYS A 229 -9.33 -4.93 -21.44
CA LYS A 229 -9.36 -3.86 -22.45
C LYS A 229 -10.60 -2.95 -22.31
N ASP A 230 -11.68 -3.49 -21.77
CA ASP A 230 -12.96 -2.81 -21.57
C ASP A 230 -13.31 -2.80 -20.07
N MET A 231 -12.75 -1.86 -19.32
CA MET A 231 -13.08 -1.70 -17.90
C MET A 231 -14.30 -0.82 -17.72
N ARG A 232 -15.29 -1.31 -16.96
CA ARG A 232 -16.37 -0.46 -16.48
C ARG A 232 -15.80 0.46 -15.41
N ALA A 233 -16.43 1.61 -15.20
CA ALA A 233 -15.96 2.57 -14.22
C ALA A 233 -15.86 1.99 -12.78
N MET A 234 -16.74 1.05 -12.40
CA MET A 234 -16.60 0.34 -11.11
C MET A 234 -15.40 -0.59 -11.05
N ASP A 235 -15.00 -1.20 -12.17
CA ASP A 235 -13.79 -2.02 -12.22
C ASP A 235 -12.55 -1.15 -11.99
N VAL A 236 -12.56 0.08 -12.52
CA VAL A 236 -11.49 1.08 -12.26
C VAL A 236 -11.48 1.51 -10.79
N VAL A 237 -12.64 1.75 -10.18
CA VAL A 237 -12.73 2.06 -8.74
C VAL A 237 -12.16 0.93 -7.90
N HIS A 238 -12.51 -0.33 -8.21
CA HIS A 238 -11.98 -1.49 -7.49
C HIS A 238 -10.48 -1.65 -7.68
N TYR A 239 -9.96 -1.46 -8.89
CA TYR A 239 -8.53 -1.48 -9.17
C TYR A 239 -7.77 -0.44 -8.34
N LEU A 240 -8.23 0.82 -8.35
CA LEU A 240 -7.62 1.89 -7.55
C LEU A 240 -7.72 1.59 -6.05
N SER A 241 -8.83 1.01 -5.58
CA SER A 241 -8.93 0.54 -4.19
C SER A 241 -7.91 -0.56 -3.87
N ILE A 242 -7.69 -1.54 -4.76
CA ILE A 242 -6.69 -2.60 -4.55
C ILE A 242 -5.29 -2.00 -4.43
N ILE A 243 -4.96 -1.03 -5.29
CA ILE A 243 -3.71 -0.27 -5.21
C ILE A 243 -3.58 0.43 -3.85
N GLU A 244 -4.58 1.19 -3.40
CA GLU A 244 -4.54 1.87 -2.10
C GLU A 244 -4.28 0.89 -0.96
N ARG A 245 -4.95 -0.27 -0.99
CA ARG A 245 -4.77 -1.32 0.01
C ARG A 245 -3.32 -1.83 0.03
N ARG A 246 -2.70 -2.01 -1.14
CA ARG A 246 -1.33 -2.50 -1.28
C ARG A 246 -0.30 -1.46 -0.81
N ILE A 247 -0.51 -0.19 -1.15
CA ILE A 247 0.29 0.92 -0.65
C ILE A 247 0.20 1.02 0.88
N LEU A 248 -1.02 1.00 1.45
CA LEU A 248 -1.23 1.08 2.89
C LEU A 248 -0.70 -0.14 3.66
N THR A 249 -0.80 -1.34 3.07
CA THR A 249 -0.19 -2.53 3.66
C THR A 249 1.33 -2.40 3.70
N SER A 250 1.94 -1.87 2.64
CA SER A 250 3.39 -1.62 2.59
C SER A 250 3.81 -0.57 3.61
N ARG A 251 3.00 0.48 3.83
CA ARG A 251 3.18 1.45 4.93
C ARG A 251 3.23 0.76 6.28
N ALA A 252 2.23 -0.05 6.60
CA ALA A 252 2.16 -0.72 7.89
C ALA A 252 3.37 -1.64 8.13
N ILE A 253 3.81 -2.36 7.09
CA ILE A 253 5.00 -3.23 7.14
C ILE A 253 6.28 -2.41 7.38
N ALA A 254 6.49 -1.35 6.60
CA ALA A 254 7.66 -0.47 6.72
C ALA A 254 7.73 0.19 8.10
N LEU A 255 6.63 0.82 8.53
CA LEU A 255 6.55 1.49 9.83
C LEU A 255 6.74 0.52 10.98
N SER A 256 6.18 -0.70 10.90
CA SER A 256 6.36 -1.73 11.93
C SER A 256 7.83 -2.15 12.06
N ALA A 257 8.56 -2.31 10.95
CA ALA A 257 9.97 -2.65 10.97
C ALA A 257 10.82 -1.58 11.68
N ILE A 258 10.59 -0.29 11.37
CA ILE A 258 11.31 0.79 12.04
C ILE A 258 10.90 0.95 13.51
N ARG A 259 9.59 0.81 13.80
CA ARG A 259 9.03 0.83 15.16
C ARG A 259 9.72 -0.18 16.08
N LEU A 260 9.97 -1.41 15.60
CA LEU A 260 10.70 -2.42 16.38
C LEU A 260 12.14 -1.99 16.71
N ARG A 261 12.81 -1.27 15.81
CA ARG A 261 14.17 -0.75 16.04
C ARG A 261 14.17 0.39 17.06
N ILE A 262 13.16 1.27 17.02
CA ILE A 262 12.97 2.32 18.04
C ILE A 262 12.71 1.69 19.41
N ALA A 263 11.84 0.67 19.48
CA ALA A 263 11.58 -0.05 20.72
C ALA A 263 12.85 -0.69 21.30
N GLY A 264 13.74 -1.21 20.45
CA GLY A 264 15.05 -1.73 20.86
C GLY A 264 16.08 -0.68 21.28
N CYS A 265 15.78 0.61 21.13
CA CYS A 265 16.62 1.69 21.67
C CYS A 265 16.32 2.00 23.14
N ARG A 266 15.26 1.44 23.72
CA ARG A 266 14.99 1.56 25.16
C ARG A 266 16.05 0.80 25.96
#